data_AF-A0A8J6VAM5-F1
#
_entry.id   AF-A0A8J6VAM5-F1
#
_cell.length_a   1.000
_cell.length_b   1.000
_cell.length_c   1.000
_cell.angle_alpha   90.00
_cell.angle_beta   90.00
_cell.angle_gamma   90.00
#
_symmetry.space_group_name_H-M   'P 1'
#
loop_
_entity.id
_entity.type
_entity.pdbx_description
1 polymer ?
#
loop_
_entity_poly.entity_id
_entity_poly.type
_entity_poly.pdbx_seq_one_letter_code
_entity_poly.pdbx_strand_id
1 'polypeptide(L)'
;MFRVITPGFSQEFERWTDALNTAKSLQPKCKSLFQDIRILDGEDVVWVYSRSHTYPQFIGAGTYNRLAMLFLQEAMQDSESSDGESTDN
;
A
#
# COMPACT_ATOMS: atom_id res chain seq x y z
N MET A 1 3.60 -7.92 -7.22
CA MET A 1 2.16 -7.55 -7.31
C MET A 1 1.62 -7.56 -5.91
N PHE A 2 0.88 -6.53 -5.52
CA PHE A 2 0.40 -6.32 -4.16
C PHE A 2 -1.06 -6.70 -4.04
N ARG A 3 -1.43 -7.38 -2.96
CA ARG A 3 -2.82 -7.80 -2.72
C ARG A 3 -3.31 -7.28 -1.37
N VAL A 4 -4.34 -6.45 -1.40
CA VAL A 4 -5.03 -5.96 -0.20
C VAL A 4 -6.13 -6.95 0.17
N ILE A 5 -6.08 -7.48 1.39
CA ILE A 5 -7.04 -8.46 1.90
C ILE A 5 -7.62 -7.96 3.22
N THR A 6 -8.94 -8.01 3.33
CA THR A 6 -9.69 -7.83 4.57
C THR A 6 -11.00 -8.65 4.48
N PRO A 7 -11.70 -8.97 5.59
CA PRO A 7 -12.90 -9.78 5.51
C PRO A 7 -13.95 -9.21 4.53
N GLY A 8 -14.28 -10.00 3.49
CA GLY A 8 -15.22 -9.61 2.44
C GLY A 8 -14.65 -8.71 1.33
N PHE A 9 -13.34 -8.45 1.32
CA PHE A 9 -12.67 -7.67 0.27
C PHE A 9 -11.27 -8.19 -0.04
N SER A 10 -11.00 -8.40 -1.32
CA SER A 10 -9.71 -8.81 -1.84
C SER A 10 -9.49 -8.14 -3.18
N GLN A 11 -8.42 -7.35 -3.31
CA GLN A 11 -8.08 -6.67 -4.54
C GLN A 11 -6.56 -6.67 -4.77
N GLU A 12 -6.17 -6.82 -6.02
CA GLU A 12 -4.78 -6.84 -6.46
C GLU A 12 -4.41 -5.53 -7.16
N PHE A 13 -3.15 -5.14 -7.00
CA PHE A 13 -2.57 -3.88 -7.47
C PHE A 13 -1.15 -4.13 -7.95
N GLU A 14 -0.75 -3.45 -9.02
CA GLU A 14 0.62 -3.53 -9.52
C GLU A 14 1.58 -2.67 -8.68
N ARG A 15 1.10 -1.50 -8.24
CA ARG A 15 1.86 -0.50 -7.49
C ARG A 15 1.67 -0.65 -5.99
N TRP A 16 2.75 -0.42 -5.24
CA TRP A 16 2.73 -0.44 -3.78
C TRP A 16 1.87 0.71 -3.23
N THR A 17 1.98 1.91 -3.80
CA THR A 17 1.23 3.09 -3.36
C THR A 17 -0.27 2.90 -3.48
N ASP A 18 -0.76 2.30 -4.57
CA ASP A 18 -2.19 2.03 -4.79
C ASP A 18 -2.76 1.04 -3.76
N ALA A 19 -2.01 -0.04 -3.50
CA ALA A 19 -2.37 -1.00 -2.47
C ALA A 19 -2.42 -0.35 -1.08
N LEU A 20 -1.41 0.48 -0.76
CA LEU A 20 -1.34 1.20 0.51
C LEU A 20 -2.46 2.22 0.67
N ASN A 21 -2.79 2.97 -0.38
CA ASN A 21 -3.88 3.95 -0.39
C ASN A 21 -5.23 3.27 -0.19
N THR A 22 -5.47 2.18 -0.90
CA THR A 22 -6.68 1.36 -0.72
C THR A 22 -6.78 0.83 0.71
N ALA A 23 -5.71 0.22 1.23
CA ALA A 23 -5.68 -0.29 2.61
C ALA A 23 -5.95 0.82 3.65
N LYS A 24 -5.35 2.00 3.49
CA LYS A 24 -5.61 3.17 4.35
C LYS A 24 -7.06 3.63 4.29
N SER A 25 -7.66 3.67 3.10
CA SER A 25 -9.08 4.03 2.91
C SER A 25 -10.05 3.06 3.59
N LEU A 26 -9.61 1.81 3.81
CA LEU A 26 -10.39 0.78 4.49
C LEU A 26 -10.26 0.84 6.03
N GLN A 27 -9.24 1.51 6.58
CA GLN A 27 -9.03 1.61 8.04
C GLN A 27 -10.27 2.15 8.79
N PRO A 28 -10.97 3.22 8.34
CA PRO A 28 -12.18 3.71 9.01
C PRO A 28 -13.34 2.70 8.99
N LYS A 29 -13.36 1.80 8.01
CA LYS A 29 -14.38 0.75 7.88
C LYS A 29 -14.07 -0.47 8.76
N CYS A 30 -12.85 -0.58 9.28
CA CYS A 30 -12.40 -1.61 10.20
C CYS A 30 -12.98 -1.34 11.61
N LYS A 31 -14.19 -1.84 11.86
CA LYS A 31 -14.95 -1.57 13.11
C LYS A 31 -14.71 -2.62 14.19
N SER A 32 -14.34 -3.83 13.82
CA SER A 32 -14.13 -4.93 14.77
C SER A 32 -12.67 -5.06 15.21
N LEU A 33 -12.44 -5.39 16.49
CA LEU A 33 -11.12 -5.71 17.04
C LEU A 33 -10.50 -6.97 16.42
N PHE A 34 -11.34 -7.84 15.84
CA PHE A 34 -10.91 -9.07 15.15
C PHE A 34 -10.73 -8.89 13.64
N GLN A 35 -10.98 -7.68 13.12
CA GLN A 35 -10.73 -7.39 11.72
C GLN A 35 -9.35 -6.78 11.54
N ASP A 36 -8.66 -7.26 10.53
CA ASP A 36 -7.41 -6.71 10.05
C ASP A 36 -7.46 -6.49 8.54
N ILE A 37 -6.56 -5.60 8.11
CA ILE A 37 -6.29 -5.27 6.72
C ILE A 37 -4.84 -5.67 6.48
N ARG A 38 -4.62 -6.53 5.51
CA ARG A 38 -3.28 -7.04 5.17
C ARG A 38 -2.95 -6.64 3.75
N ILE A 39 -1.69 -6.29 3.52
CA ILE A 39 -1.14 -6.20 2.17
C ILE A 39 -0.13 -7.32 2.01
N LEU A 40 -0.32 -8.14 0.99
CA LEU A 40 0.61 -9.16 0.59
C LEU A 40 1.42 -8.66 -0.61
N ASP A 41 2.69 -9.05 -0.68
CA ASP A 41 3.50 -8.99 -1.90
C ASP A 41 3.76 -10.43 -2.36
N GLY A 42 3.05 -10.86 -3.40
CA GLY A 42 2.94 -12.29 -3.73
C GLY A 42 2.24 -13.06 -2.61
N GLU A 43 2.94 -13.99 -1.98
CA GLU A 43 2.43 -14.83 -0.87
C GLU A 43 2.77 -14.26 0.51
N ASP A 44 3.69 -13.30 0.59
CA ASP A 44 4.21 -12.77 1.84
C ASP A 44 3.38 -11.59 2.34
N VAL A 45 2.96 -11.63 3.60
CA VAL A 45 2.37 -10.46 4.26
C VAL A 45 3.48 -9.45 4.53
N VAL A 46 3.36 -8.25 3.97
CA VAL A 46 4.36 -7.18 4.11
C VAL A 46 3.88 -6.03 4.98
N TRP A 47 2.56 -5.88 5.12
CA TRP A 47 1.94 -4.82 5.91
C TRP A 47 0.64 -5.29 6.55
N VAL A 48 0.41 -4.92 7.81
CA VAL A 48 -0.81 -5.25 8.54
C VAL A 48 -1.31 -4.05 9.32
N TYR A 49 -2.60 -3.81 9.27
CA TYR A 49 -3.31 -2.94 10.19
C TYR A 49 -4.43 -3.70 10.87
N SER A 50 -4.49 -3.60 12.19
CA SER A 50 -5.59 -4.09 13.00
C SER A 50 -5.95 -3.03 14.01
N ARG A 51 -7.24 -2.89 14.34
CA ARG A 51 -7.71 -1.88 15.31
C ARG A 51 -7.09 -2.05 16.71
N SER A 52 -6.62 -3.25 17.04
CA SER A 52 -5.94 -3.58 18.30
C SER A 52 -4.52 -2.99 18.40
N HIS A 53 -3.94 -2.52 17.29
CA HIS A 53 -2.62 -1.91 17.26
C HIS A 53 -2.73 -0.42 16.94
N THR A 54 -2.01 0.44 17.68
CA THR A 54 -2.00 1.89 17.47
C THR A 54 -1.44 2.27 16.10
N TYR A 55 -0.50 1.47 15.58
CA TYR A 55 0.17 1.73 14.31
C TYR A 55 0.16 0.48 13.43
N PRO A 56 0.11 0.65 12.09
CA PRO A 56 0.35 -0.44 11.17
C PRO A 56 1.74 -1.05 11.36
N GLN A 57 1.84 -2.35 11.09
CA GLN A 57 3.06 -3.13 11.23
C GLN A 57 3.60 -3.50 9.85
N PHE A 58 4.91 -3.43 9.71
CA PHE A 58 5.64 -3.93 8.54
C PHE A 58 6.24 -5.29 8.91
N ILE A 59 5.97 -6.29 8.09
CA ILE A 59 6.29 -7.69 8.40
C ILE A 59 7.45 -8.15 7.52
N GLY A 60 8.44 -8.80 8.13
CA GLY A 60 9.65 -9.29 7.46
C GLY A 60 10.87 -8.37 7.60
N ALA A 61 12.06 -8.97 7.48
CA ALA A 61 13.33 -8.26 7.60
C ALA A 61 13.55 -7.35 6.38
N GLY A 62 13.82 -6.06 6.62
CA GLY A 62 14.08 -5.09 5.55
C GLY A 62 12.85 -4.64 4.76
N THR A 63 11.65 -5.19 5.05
CA THR A 63 10.41 -4.88 4.33
C THR A 63 10.09 -3.39 4.35
N TYR A 64 10.21 -2.72 5.50
CA TYR A 64 9.98 -1.27 5.59
C TYR A 64 10.86 -0.49 4.60
N ASN A 65 12.17 -0.75 4.61
CA ASN A 65 13.12 -0.04 3.76
C ASN A 65 12.82 -0.29 2.27
N ARG A 66 12.53 -1.54 1.90
CA ARG A 66 12.14 -1.91 0.54
C ARG A 66 10.88 -1.17 0.07
N LEU A 67 9.83 -1.17 0.88
CA LEU A 67 8.57 -0.50 0.56
C LEU A 67 8.71 1.03 0.52
N ALA A 68 9.57 1.60 1.37
CA ALA A 68 9.90 3.02 1.33
C ALA A 68 10.63 3.40 0.02
N MET A 69 11.57 2.58 -0.44
CA MET A 69 12.23 2.80 -1.73
C MET A 69 11.23 2.70 -2.91
N LEU A 70 10.32 1.72 -2.88
CA LEU A 70 9.26 1.62 -3.90
C LEU A 70 8.35 2.85 -3.91
N PHE A 71 7.97 3.37 -2.74
CA PHE A 71 7.19 4.60 -2.63
C PHE A 71 7.90 5.79 -3.31
N LEU A 72 9.20 5.96 -3.05
CA LEU A 72 9.99 7.04 -3.67
C LEU A 72 10.12 6.86 -5.19
N GLN A 73 10.40 5.63 -5.64
CA GLN A 73 10.52 5.31 -7.06
C GLN A 73 9.22 5.59 -7.82
N GLU A 74 8.08 5.15 -7.27
CA GLU A 74 6.76 5.39 -7.85
C GLU A 74 6.40 6.88 -7.89
N ALA A 75 6.76 7.65 -6.84
CA ALA A 75 6.54 9.09 -6.80
C ALA A 75 7.39 9.85 -7.84
N MET A 76 8.63 9.42 -8.09
CA MET A 76 9.47 9.98 -9.14
C MET A 76 8.87 9.70 -10.54
N GLN A 77 8.37 8.48 -10.76
CA GLN A 77 7.76 8.10 -12.03
C GLN A 77 6.48 8.91 -12.36
N ASP A 78 5.64 9.19 -11.36
CA ASP A 78 4.46 10.06 -11.54
C ASP A 78 4.85 11.52 -11.82
N SER A 79 6.01 11.96 -11.33
CA SER A 79 6.51 13.32 -11.54
C SER A 79 7.09 13.49 -12.95
N GLU A 80 7.88 12.52 -13.42
CA GLU A 80 8.50 12.56 -14.77
C GLU A 80 7.47 12.44 -15.91
N SER A 81 6.29 11.88 -15.64
CA SER A 81 5.19 11.79 -16.61
C SER A 81 4.33 13.06 -16.69
N SER A 82 4.59 14.06 -15.83
CA SER A 82 3.84 15.32 -15.77
C SER A 82 4.56 16.51 -16.44
N ASP A 83 5.85 16.39 -16.79
CA ASP A 83 6.67 17.45 -17.42
C ASP A 83 6.82 17.28 -18.94
N GLY A 84 5.77 16.79 -19.60
CA GLY A 84 5.77 16.44 -21.03
C GLY A 84 4.96 17.33 -21.97
N GLU A 85 4.33 18.43 -21.52
CA GLU A 85 3.53 19.28 -22.40
C GLU A 85 3.50 20.75 -21.99
N SER A 86 4.23 21.61 -22.72
CA SER A 86 3.77 22.91 -23.23
C SER A 86 4.84 23.64 -24.06
N THR A 87 4.74 23.44 -25.37
CA THR A 87 4.77 24.45 -26.45
C THR A 87 5.82 25.58 -26.45
N ASP A 88 6.83 25.40 -27.30
CA ASP A 88 7.47 26.49 -28.05
C ASP A 88 6.56 26.87 -29.22
N ASN A 89 5.99 28.08 -29.21
CA ASN A 89 5.39 28.71 -30.39
C ASN A 89 5.41 30.23 -30.29
#